data_AF-A0A7L0FUA9-F1
#
_entry.id   AF-A0A7L0FUA9-F1
#
_cell.length_a   1.000
_cell.length_b   1.000
_cell.length_c   1.000
_cell.angle_alpha   90.00
_cell.angle_beta   90.00
_cell.angle_gamma   90.00
#
_symmetry.space_group_name_H-M   'P 1'
#
loop_
_entity.id
_entity.type
_entity.pdbx_description
1 polymer ?
#
loop_
_entity_poly.entity_id
_entity_poly.type
_entity_poly.pdbx_seq_one_letter_code
_entity_poly.pdbx_strand_id
1 'polypeptide(L)'
;QYVVVSSKKILFYNDEKDKDQSNPSMVLDIDKLFHVRPVTQGDVYRAETEEIPKIFQILYANEGECRKDFEVEPVQPAEKTNFLNHKGHEFIPTLYHFPANCEACAKPLWHVFKPPAALECRRCHVKCHRDHLDKKEELIAPCKVSYDVTSARDMLLLASCQDEQKKWVTHLVKKIPKTPPSTFVRASPRTMSTRSSANQSFRKVVKNTSGKTR
;
A
#
# COMPACT_ATOMS: atom_id res chain seq x y z
N GLN A 1 1.63 -15.41 22.32
CA GLN A 1 0.95 -14.60 21.29
C GLN A 1 0.08 -15.52 20.44
N TYR A 2 -1.21 -15.23 20.33
CA TYR A 2 -2.19 -16.02 19.59
C TYR A 2 -2.67 -15.24 18.38
N VAL A 3 -2.85 -15.93 17.25
CA VAL A 3 -3.28 -15.31 15.99
C VAL A 3 -4.60 -15.95 15.55
N VAL A 4 -5.60 -15.12 15.26
CA VAL A 4 -6.89 -15.54 14.73
C VAL A 4 -7.12 -14.88 13.38
N VAL A 5 -7.30 -15.69 12.34
CA VAL A 5 -7.59 -15.20 11.00
C VAL A 5 -9.10 -15.28 10.74
N SER A 6 -9.74 -14.14 10.59
CA SER A 6 -11.15 -14.02 10.19
C SER A 6 -11.28 -13.83 8.66
N SER A 7 -12.50 -13.59 8.16
CA SER A 7 -12.72 -13.33 6.74
C SER A 7 -12.17 -11.99 6.25
N LYS A 8 -12.04 -11.00 7.14
CA LYS A 8 -11.65 -9.61 6.81
C LYS A 8 -10.41 -9.11 7.56
N LYS A 9 -10.08 -9.70 8.71
CA LYS A 9 -9.04 -9.22 9.63
C LYS A 9 -8.18 -10.37 10.14
N ILE A 10 -6.91 -10.09 10.43
CA ILE A 10 -6.02 -10.95 11.22
C ILE A 10 -5.89 -10.29 12.59
N LEU A 11 -6.21 -11.02 13.65
CA LEU A 11 -6.24 -10.54 15.04
C LEU A 11 -5.10 -11.18 15.82
N PHE A 12 -4.34 -10.37 16.53
CA PHE A 12 -3.23 -10.80 17.37
C PHE A 12 -3.58 -10.54 18.82
N TYR A 13 -3.36 -11.53 19.67
CA TYR A 13 -3.59 -11.48 21.11
C TYR A 13 -2.31 -11.82 21.84
N ASN A 14 -2.03 -11.16 22.97
CA ASN A 14 -0.83 -11.46 23.73
C ASN A 14 -0.96 -12.79 24.47
N ASP A 15 -2.12 -12.98 25.11
CA ASP A 15 -2.47 -14.17 25.89
C ASP A 15 -3.88 -14.71 25.54
N GLU A 16 -4.27 -15.81 26.19
CA GLU A 16 -5.55 -16.49 25.96
C GLU A 16 -6.74 -15.71 26.54
N LYS A 17 -6.53 -14.96 27.63
CA LYS A 17 -7.57 -14.14 28.25
C LYS A 17 -7.98 -12.98 27.32
N ASP A 18 -7.00 -12.31 26.71
CA ASP A 18 -7.23 -11.29 25.70
C ASP A 18 -8.04 -11.83 24.52
N LYS A 19 -7.77 -13.08 24.11
CA LYS A 19 -8.50 -13.77 23.06
C LYS A 19 -9.96 -14.05 23.45
N ASP A 20 -10.19 -14.57 24.64
CA ASP A 20 -11.55 -14.86 25.14
C ASP A 20 -12.40 -13.59 25.29
N GLN A 21 -11.75 -12.47 25.64
CA GLN A 21 -12.39 -11.16 25.73
C GLN A 21 -12.50 -10.44 24.38
N SER A 22 -12.07 -11.05 23.27
CA SER A 22 -12.03 -10.43 21.94
C SER A 22 -11.31 -9.07 21.94
N ASN A 23 -10.20 -9.00 22.69
CA ASN A 23 -9.41 -7.80 22.95
C ASN A 23 -8.01 -7.92 22.31
N PRO A 24 -7.89 -7.77 20.98
CA PRO A 24 -6.62 -7.93 20.27
C PRO A 24 -5.63 -6.81 20.59
N SER A 25 -4.34 -7.16 20.70
CA SER A 25 -3.24 -6.21 20.79
C SER A 25 -2.87 -5.61 19.43
N MET A 26 -3.16 -6.32 18.34
CA MET A 26 -3.02 -5.81 16.97
C MET A 26 -4.11 -6.40 16.06
N VAL A 27 -4.59 -5.58 15.14
CA VAL A 27 -5.52 -5.95 14.08
C VAL A 27 -4.92 -5.58 12.73
N LEU A 28 -4.86 -6.54 11.81
CA LEU A 28 -4.46 -6.31 10.42
C LEU A 28 -5.63 -6.51 9.46
N ASP A 29 -5.72 -5.63 8.48
CA ASP A 29 -6.74 -5.64 7.45
C ASP A 29 -6.32 -6.52 6.27
N ILE A 30 -7.11 -7.56 5.96
CA ILE A 30 -6.75 -8.54 4.92
C ILE A 30 -6.72 -7.91 3.52
N ASP A 31 -7.58 -6.94 3.25
CA ASP A 31 -7.62 -6.18 2.00
C ASP A 31 -6.40 -5.25 1.83
N LYS A 32 -5.62 -5.05 2.89
CA LYS A 32 -4.37 -4.29 2.90
C LYS A 32 -3.13 -5.18 2.78
N LEU A 33 -3.29 -6.49 2.61
CA LEU A 33 -2.18 -7.40 2.29
C LEU A 33 -1.78 -7.26 0.83
N PHE A 34 -0.47 -7.17 0.57
CA PHE A 34 0.12 -7.05 -0.76
C PHE A 34 0.68 -8.38 -1.22
N HIS A 35 1.28 -9.12 -0.29
CA HIS A 35 1.92 -10.38 -0.58
C HIS A 35 1.87 -11.31 0.62
N VAL A 36 1.69 -12.60 0.36
CA VAL A 36 1.76 -13.65 1.38
C VAL A 36 2.49 -14.84 0.75
N ARG A 37 3.56 -15.32 1.40
CA ARG A 37 4.34 -16.47 0.92
C ARG A 37 4.91 -17.30 2.06
N PRO A 38 5.11 -18.61 1.87
CA PRO A 38 6.00 -19.40 2.71
C PRO A 38 7.40 -18.80 2.73
N VAL A 39 8.11 -18.98 3.84
CA VAL A 39 9.52 -18.60 3.93
C VAL A 39 10.45 -19.75 3.57
N THR A 40 11.71 -19.41 3.33
CA THR A 40 12.83 -20.32 3.06
C THR A 40 13.91 -20.13 4.12
N GLN A 41 14.91 -21.02 4.16
CA GLN A 41 16.08 -20.87 5.06
C GLN A 41 16.77 -19.50 4.91
N GLY A 42 16.79 -18.94 3.70
CA GLY A 42 17.38 -17.62 3.46
C GLY A 42 16.64 -16.47 4.14
N ASP A 43 15.34 -16.62 4.36
CA ASP A 43 14.50 -15.60 5.03
C ASP A 43 14.64 -15.66 6.55
N VAL A 44 14.89 -16.85 7.10
CA VAL A 44 14.89 -17.14 8.55
C VAL A 44 16.12 -17.95 8.97
N TYR A 45 17.32 -17.41 8.73
CA TYR A 45 18.57 -18.15 8.90
C TYR A 45 18.86 -18.69 10.32
N ARG A 46 18.19 -18.13 11.35
CA ARG A 46 18.33 -18.56 12.75
C ARG A 46 17.23 -19.53 13.22
N ALA A 47 16.18 -19.73 12.43
CA ALA A 47 15.09 -20.61 12.81
C ALA A 47 15.50 -22.07 12.70
N GLU A 48 14.94 -22.91 13.56
CA GLU A 48 15.12 -24.36 13.49
C GLU A 48 14.47 -24.92 12.22
N THR A 49 15.13 -25.88 11.58
CA THR A 49 14.66 -26.48 10.32
C THR A 49 13.24 -27.03 10.40
N GLU A 50 12.82 -27.49 11.58
CA GLU A 50 11.48 -28.02 11.85
C GLU A 50 10.40 -26.93 11.92
N GLU A 51 10.77 -25.70 12.26
CA GLU A 51 9.85 -24.57 12.36
C GLU A 51 9.64 -23.86 11.02
N ILE A 52 10.67 -23.80 10.18
CA ILE A 52 10.63 -23.15 8.86
C ILE A 52 9.39 -23.51 8.03
N PRO A 53 8.98 -24.79 7.86
CA PRO A 53 7.77 -25.12 7.09
C PRO A 53 6.47 -24.58 7.70
N LYS A 54 6.47 -24.15 8.96
CA LYS A 54 5.33 -23.55 9.67
C LYS A 54 5.33 -22.02 9.57
N ILE A 55 6.41 -21.40 9.10
CA ILE A 55 6.55 -19.95 9.00
C ILE A 55 6.09 -19.45 7.62
N PHE A 56 5.48 -18.27 7.59
CA PHE A 56 5.18 -17.55 6.36
C PHE A 56 5.33 -16.05 6.56
N GLN A 57 5.64 -15.34 5.48
CA GLN A 57 5.79 -13.89 5.47
C GLN A 57 4.52 -13.25 4.89
N ILE A 58 4.10 -12.16 5.50
CA ILE A 58 3.10 -11.23 4.97
C ILE A 58 3.74 -9.87 4.71
N LEU A 59 3.33 -9.22 3.64
CA LEU A 59 3.67 -7.83 3.30
C LEU A 59 2.35 -7.05 3.20
N TYR A 60 2.24 -5.90 3.87
CA TYR A 60 0.98 -5.17 3.99
C TYR A 60 1.17 -3.66 4.14
N ALA A 61 0.11 -2.89 3.90
CA ALA A 61 0.13 -1.44 4.08
C ALA A 61 0.27 -1.08 5.56
N ASN A 62 1.15 -0.12 5.91
CA ASN A 62 1.26 0.38 7.28
C ASN A 62 -0.09 0.88 7.86
N GLU A 63 -0.95 1.48 7.02
CA GLU A 63 -2.30 1.89 7.41
C GLU A 63 -3.27 0.75 7.70
N GLY A 64 -2.95 -0.47 7.28
CA GLY A 64 -3.74 -1.66 7.53
C GLY A 64 -3.54 -2.25 8.92
N GLU A 65 -2.63 -1.68 9.72
CA GLU A 65 -2.35 -2.09 11.09
C GLU A 65 -2.98 -1.13 12.09
N CYS A 66 -3.78 -1.68 13.01
CA CYS A 66 -4.23 -1.00 14.22
C CYS A 66 -3.63 -1.74 15.42
N ARG A 67 -2.77 -1.07 16.18
CA ARG A 67 -2.28 -1.57 17.47
C ARG A 67 -3.13 -0.99 18.59
N LYS A 68 -3.40 -1.81 19.60
CA LYS A 68 -3.94 -1.31 20.87
C LYS A 68 -2.86 -0.41 21.47
N ASP A 69 -3.20 0.86 21.70
CA ASP A 69 -2.33 1.79 22.41
C ASP A 69 -2.06 1.20 23.80
N PHE A 70 -0.96 0.48 23.95
CA PHE A 70 -0.32 0.46 25.25
C PHE A 70 0.05 1.91 25.50
N GLU A 71 -0.33 2.43 26.67
CA GLU A 71 0.15 3.71 27.19
C GLU A 71 1.67 3.64 27.27
N VAL A 72 2.32 3.83 26.14
CA VAL A 72 3.73 4.13 26.07
C VAL A 72 3.77 5.59 26.44
N GLU A 73 4.21 5.85 27.67
CA GLU A 73 4.87 7.07 28.13
C GLU A 73 5.26 7.97 26.96
N PRO A 74 4.95 9.28 26.99
CA PRO A 74 5.13 10.16 25.84
C PRO A 74 6.59 10.16 25.39
N VAL A 75 6.93 9.29 24.44
CA VAL A 75 8.26 9.19 23.88
C VAL A 75 8.43 10.40 22.98
N GLN A 76 8.95 11.43 23.62
CA GLN A 76 9.62 12.59 23.06
C GLN A 76 8.70 13.55 22.29
N PRO A 77 8.97 14.87 22.37
CA PRO A 77 8.11 15.84 21.73
C PRO A 77 8.17 15.56 20.24
N ALA A 78 7.01 15.22 19.67
CA ALA A 78 6.81 15.22 18.23
C ALA A 78 7.52 16.45 17.67
N GLU A 79 8.62 16.24 16.97
CA GLU A 79 9.19 17.27 16.11
C GLU A 79 8.01 17.81 15.33
N LYS A 80 7.74 19.11 15.45
CA LYS A 80 6.55 19.78 14.91
C LYS A 80 6.48 19.51 13.41
N THR A 81 5.88 18.40 13.03
CA THR A 81 5.66 18.06 11.65
C THR A 81 4.54 18.99 11.21
N ASN A 82 4.85 19.91 10.30
CA ASN A 82 3.94 20.93 9.79
C ASN A 82 2.85 20.32 8.88
N PHE A 83 2.27 19.19 9.29
CA PHE A 83 1.29 18.42 8.53
C PHE A 83 0.00 18.27 9.34
N LEU A 84 -1.14 18.37 8.67
CA LEU A 84 -2.47 18.17 9.24
C LEU A 84 -3.02 16.82 8.77
N ASN A 85 -3.33 15.92 9.71
CA ASN A 85 -3.83 14.59 9.39
C ASN A 85 -5.37 14.58 9.30
N HIS A 86 -5.92 14.08 8.19
CA HIS A 86 -7.37 13.94 8.02
C HIS A 86 -7.75 12.85 7.01
N LYS A 87 -8.57 11.87 7.41
CA LYS A 87 -9.07 10.78 6.53
C LYS A 87 -7.96 10.11 5.67
N GLY A 88 -6.79 9.87 6.26
CA GLY A 88 -5.63 9.27 5.60
C GLY A 88 -4.75 10.22 4.77
N HIS A 89 -5.08 11.51 4.73
CA HIS A 89 -4.25 12.55 4.12
C HIS A 89 -3.27 13.15 5.12
N GLU A 90 -2.10 13.54 4.61
CA GLU A 90 -1.15 14.43 5.28
C GLU A 90 -1.14 15.78 4.54
N PHE A 91 -1.91 16.74 5.06
CA PHE A 91 -2.07 18.04 4.43
C PHE A 91 -0.96 19.01 4.83
N ILE A 92 -0.34 19.65 3.84
CA ILE A 92 0.52 20.83 4.01
C ILE A 92 -0.28 22.10 3.73
N PRO A 93 -0.18 23.13 4.57
CA PRO A 93 -0.64 24.47 4.23
C PRO A 93 0.06 25.01 2.97
N THR A 94 -0.72 25.55 2.03
CA THR A 94 -0.21 26.12 0.78
C THR A 94 -1.10 27.27 0.29
N LEU A 95 -0.64 27.99 -0.73
CA LEU A 95 -1.34 29.10 -1.38
C LEU A 95 -1.17 28.98 -2.91
N TYR A 96 -2.25 29.16 -3.67
CA TYR A 96 -2.20 29.11 -5.13
C TYR A 96 -2.43 30.49 -5.74
N HIS A 97 -1.39 31.08 -6.34
CA HIS A 97 -1.51 32.31 -7.11
C HIS A 97 -1.90 32.06 -8.58
N PHE A 98 -1.85 30.80 -9.03
CA PHE A 98 -2.22 30.34 -10.37
C PHE A 98 -3.47 29.43 -10.31
N PRO A 99 -4.20 29.25 -11.44
CA PRO A 99 -5.42 28.47 -11.48
C PRO A 99 -5.33 27.10 -10.78
N ALA A 100 -6.16 26.92 -9.76
CA ALA A 100 -6.34 25.67 -9.02
C ALA A 100 -7.79 25.59 -8.50
N ASN A 101 -8.38 24.40 -8.42
CA ASN A 101 -9.72 24.21 -7.89
C ASN A 101 -9.67 23.38 -6.60
N CYS A 102 -10.64 23.62 -5.72
CA CYS A 102 -10.84 22.81 -4.52
C CYS A 102 -11.57 21.53 -4.90
N GLU A 103 -11.02 20.38 -4.51
CA GLU A 103 -11.61 19.07 -4.77
C GLU A 103 -12.83 18.77 -3.88
N ALA A 104 -13.00 19.51 -2.77
CA ALA A 104 -14.14 19.30 -1.87
C ALA A 104 -15.41 20.06 -2.31
N CYS A 105 -15.25 21.24 -2.93
CA CYS A 105 -16.39 22.10 -3.31
C CYS A 105 -16.38 22.60 -4.76
N ALA A 106 -15.39 22.19 -5.57
CA ALA A 106 -15.14 22.61 -6.95
C ALA A 106 -14.88 24.12 -7.16
N LYS A 107 -14.95 24.95 -6.11
CA LYS A 107 -14.71 26.40 -6.18
C LYS A 107 -13.24 26.70 -6.46
N PRO A 108 -12.92 27.87 -7.05
CA PRO A 108 -11.55 28.33 -7.21
C PRO A 108 -10.80 28.32 -5.86
N LEU A 109 -9.60 27.75 -5.88
CA LEU A 109 -8.68 27.68 -4.75
C LEU A 109 -7.50 28.66 -4.92
N TRP A 110 -7.64 29.65 -5.80
CA TRP A 110 -6.55 30.53 -6.20
C TRP A 110 -6.98 31.99 -6.30
N HIS A 111 -6.00 32.90 -6.15
CA HIS A 111 -6.14 34.32 -6.46
C HIS A 111 -4.75 34.97 -6.58
N VAL A 112 -4.57 35.89 -7.53
CA VAL A 112 -3.23 36.43 -7.88
C VAL A 112 -2.62 37.28 -6.76
N PHE A 113 -3.42 38.06 -6.04
CA PHE A 113 -2.91 38.99 -5.00
C PHE A 113 -3.09 38.46 -3.57
N LYS A 114 -4.15 37.69 -3.35
CA LYS A 114 -4.60 37.25 -2.02
C LYS A 114 -5.26 35.87 -2.14
N PRO A 115 -4.46 34.83 -2.41
CA PRO A 115 -4.98 33.47 -2.54
C PRO A 115 -5.66 33.02 -1.24
N PRO A 116 -6.75 32.24 -1.35
CA PRO A 116 -7.39 31.66 -0.18
C PRO A 116 -6.44 30.66 0.51
N ALA A 117 -6.61 30.49 1.82
CA ALA A 117 -5.87 29.48 2.57
C ALA A 117 -6.21 28.07 2.06
N ALA A 118 -5.20 27.36 1.58
CA ALA A 118 -5.35 26.04 0.98
C ALA A 118 -4.53 24.99 1.72
N LEU A 119 -4.92 23.74 1.52
CA LEU A 119 -4.22 22.55 1.95
C LEU A 119 -3.96 21.68 0.72
N GLU A 120 -2.75 21.13 0.62
CA GLU A 120 -2.39 20.12 -0.39
C GLU A 120 -1.94 18.84 0.33
N CYS A 121 -2.48 17.69 -0.05
CA CYS A 121 -2.00 16.43 0.51
C CYS A 121 -0.65 16.09 -0.12
N ARG A 122 0.41 15.92 0.68
CA ARG A 122 1.75 15.54 0.17
C ARG A 122 1.78 14.15 -0.50
N ARG A 123 0.76 13.33 -0.26
CA ARG A 123 0.65 11.97 -0.79
C ARG A 123 -0.09 11.95 -2.12
N CYS A 124 -1.37 12.37 -2.13
CA CYS A 124 -2.22 12.32 -3.34
C CYS A 124 -2.32 13.63 -4.11
N HIS A 125 -1.69 14.71 -3.63
CA HIS A 125 -1.77 16.06 -4.21
C HIS A 125 -3.19 16.62 -4.34
N VAL A 126 -4.16 16.06 -3.61
CA VAL A 126 -5.51 16.62 -3.52
C VAL A 126 -5.44 18.00 -2.86
N LYS A 127 -6.21 18.95 -3.38
CA LYS A 127 -6.19 20.35 -2.95
C LYS A 127 -7.55 20.74 -2.39
N CYS A 128 -7.58 21.37 -1.23
CA CYS A 128 -8.83 21.87 -0.64
C CYS A 128 -8.62 23.17 0.14
N HIS A 129 -9.71 23.92 0.39
CA HIS A 129 -9.66 25.06 1.30
C HIS A 129 -9.41 24.59 2.72
N ARG A 130 -8.63 25.36 3.48
CA ARG A 130 -8.37 25.09 4.91
C ARG A 130 -9.66 25.05 5.73
N ASP A 131 -10.61 25.93 5.42
CA ASP A 131 -11.93 26.03 6.07
C ASP A 131 -12.68 24.70 6.16
N HIS A 132 -12.58 23.84 5.14
CA HIS A 132 -13.26 22.55 5.14
C HIS A 132 -12.78 21.65 6.29
N LEU A 133 -11.49 21.72 6.62
CA LEU A 133 -10.92 20.98 7.74
C LEU A 133 -11.24 21.65 9.08
N ASP A 134 -11.09 22.98 9.16
CA ASP A 134 -11.29 23.74 10.40
C ASP A 134 -12.76 23.69 10.87
N LYS A 135 -13.72 23.69 9.93
CA LYS A 135 -15.17 23.54 10.20
C LYS A 135 -15.63 22.09 10.34
N LYS A 136 -14.71 21.11 10.21
CA LYS A 136 -15.01 19.67 10.20
C LYS A 136 -16.12 19.29 9.22
N GLU A 137 -16.13 19.89 8.03
CA GLU A 137 -17.09 19.55 6.99
C GLU A 137 -16.78 18.15 6.43
N GLU A 138 -17.81 17.34 6.17
CA GLU A 138 -17.62 15.96 5.67
C GLU A 138 -17.28 15.86 4.18
N LEU A 139 -16.98 16.99 3.51
CA LEU A 139 -16.79 17.07 2.06
C LEU A 139 -15.48 16.43 1.54
N ILE A 140 -14.46 16.28 2.40
CA ILE A 140 -13.18 15.71 2.00
C ILE A 140 -13.29 14.19 1.92
N ALA A 141 -13.06 13.62 0.74
CA ALA A 141 -12.99 12.17 0.54
C ALA A 141 -11.70 11.56 1.13
N PRO A 142 -11.68 10.29 1.54
CA PRO A 142 -10.48 9.61 2.02
C PRO A 142 -9.33 9.62 1.00
N CYS A 143 -8.09 9.57 1.50
CA CYS A 143 -6.90 9.61 0.65
C CYS A 143 -6.83 8.41 -0.30
N LYS A 144 -6.74 8.69 -1.60
CA LYS A 144 -6.67 7.66 -2.64
C LYS A 144 -5.31 6.95 -2.71
N VAL A 145 -4.28 7.52 -2.09
CA VAL A 145 -2.89 6.99 -2.13
C VAL A 145 -2.28 6.85 -0.74
N SER A 146 -3.11 6.67 0.29
CA SER A 146 -2.60 6.24 1.60
C SER A 146 -1.84 4.90 1.54
N TYR A 147 -1.99 4.19 0.42
CA TYR A 147 -1.15 3.09 -0.04
C TYR A 147 0.22 3.60 -0.57
N ASP A 148 1.16 3.85 0.32
CA ASP A 148 2.56 4.00 -0.06
C ASP A 148 3.28 2.66 0.10
N VAL A 149 3.64 2.00 -1.01
CA VAL A 149 4.40 0.73 -0.99
C VAL A 149 5.77 0.90 -0.32
N THR A 150 6.33 2.11 -0.32
CA THR A 150 7.59 2.39 0.40
C THR A 150 7.41 2.43 1.93
N SER A 151 6.15 2.48 2.39
CA SER A 151 5.77 2.31 3.80
C SER A 151 5.24 0.90 4.12
N ALA A 152 5.32 -0.05 3.19
CA ALA A 152 4.86 -1.41 3.43
C ALA A 152 5.62 -2.04 4.58
N ARG A 153 4.91 -2.74 5.46
CA ARG A 153 5.51 -3.53 6.54
C ARG A 153 5.51 -4.98 6.16
N ASP A 154 6.57 -5.68 6.54
CA ASP A 154 6.64 -7.12 6.51
C ASP A 154 6.52 -7.71 7.91
N MET A 155 5.99 -8.93 7.99
CA MET A 155 5.88 -9.67 9.24
C MET A 155 6.00 -11.17 8.97
N LEU A 156 6.71 -11.85 9.85
CA LEU A 156 6.81 -13.30 9.88
C LEU A 156 5.79 -13.87 10.88
N LEU A 157 5.05 -14.87 10.44
CA LEU A 157 4.02 -15.53 11.23
C LEU A 157 4.32 -17.02 11.31
N LEU A 158 4.29 -17.56 12.53
CA LEU A 158 4.45 -18.98 12.82
C LEU A 158 3.08 -19.61 13.04
N ALA A 159 2.73 -20.61 12.24
CA ALA A 159 1.54 -21.43 12.44
C ALA A 159 1.82 -22.58 13.42
N SER A 160 0.77 -23.23 13.95
CA SER A 160 0.96 -24.37 14.85
C SER A 160 1.57 -25.59 14.13
N CYS A 161 1.28 -25.75 12.84
CA CYS A 161 1.82 -26.79 11.99
C CYS A 161 1.91 -26.37 10.52
N GLN A 162 2.60 -27.17 9.70
CA GLN A 162 2.78 -26.90 8.27
C GLN A 162 1.45 -26.90 7.50
N ASP A 163 0.49 -27.76 7.87
CA ASP A 163 -0.80 -27.81 7.17
C ASP A 163 -1.67 -26.59 7.48
N GLU A 164 -1.60 -26.07 8.71
CA GLU A 164 -2.23 -24.80 9.06
C GLU A 164 -1.58 -23.63 8.30
N GLN A 165 -0.25 -23.62 8.20
CA GLN A 165 0.48 -22.64 7.39
C GLN A 165 -0.01 -22.66 5.93
N LYS A 166 -0.10 -23.83 5.30
CA LYS A 166 -0.58 -23.98 3.91
C LYS A 166 -2.02 -23.47 3.76
N LYS A 167 -2.88 -23.80 4.73
CA LYS A 167 -4.28 -23.34 4.76
C LYS A 167 -4.36 -21.82 4.84
N TRP A 168 -3.58 -21.20 5.72
CA TRP A 168 -3.56 -19.74 5.89
C TRP A 168 -3.00 -19.04 4.66
N VAL A 169 -1.84 -19.47 4.14
CA VAL A 169 -1.25 -18.91 2.92
C VAL A 169 -2.24 -19.00 1.76
N THR A 170 -2.84 -20.18 1.53
CA THR A 170 -3.82 -20.37 0.45
C THR A 170 -5.05 -19.49 0.61
N HIS A 171 -5.54 -19.31 1.84
CA HIS A 171 -6.70 -18.48 2.12
C HIS A 171 -6.38 -16.99 1.93
N LEU A 172 -5.28 -16.50 2.48
CA LEU A 172 -4.90 -15.09 2.42
C LEU A 172 -4.53 -14.66 0.99
N VAL A 173 -3.76 -15.47 0.26
CA VAL A 173 -3.41 -15.19 -1.15
C VAL A 173 -4.67 -15.02 -2.02
N LYS A 174 -5.74 -15.78 -1.76
CA LYS A 174 -7.02 -15.64 -2.48
C LYS A 174 -7.75 -14.33 -2.17
N LYS A 175 -7.44 -13.67 -1.06
CA LYS A 175 -8.06 -12.41 -0.63
C LYS A 175 -7.31 -11.17 -1.11
N ILE A 176 -6.05 -11.33 -1.52
CA ILE A 176 -5.25 -10.23 -2.08
C ILE A 176 -5.81 -9.85 -3.46
N PRO A 177 -6.15 -8.58 -3.70
CA PRO A 177 -6.55 -8.11 -5.03
C PRO A 177 -5.43 -8.37 -6.05
N LYS A 178 -5.71 -9.18 -7.09
CA LYS A 178 -4.73 -9.54 -8.13
C LYS A 178 -4.40 -8.37 -9.07
N THR A 179 -5.25 -7.36 -9.11
CA THR A 179 -5.08 -6.15 -9.91
C THR A 179 -4.78 -4.99 -8.97
N PRO A 180 -3.68 -4.23 -9.16
CA PRO A 180 -3.53 -2.95 -8.46
C PRO A 180 -4.74 -2.07 -8.80
N PRO A 181 -5.26 -1.26 -7.87
CA PRO A 181 -6.37 -0.38 -8.17
C PRO A 181 -6.05 0.47 -9.40
N SER A 182 -7.01 0.56 -10.32
CA SER A 182 -6.89 1.14 -11.68
C SER A 182 -6.33 2.56 -11.74
N THR A 183 -6.13 3.22 -10.61
CA THR A 183 -5.55 4.57 -10.49
C THR A 183 -4.02 4.58 -10.57
N PHE A 184 -3.35 3.44 -10.54
CA PHE A 184 -1.90 3.36 -10.81
C PHE A 184 -1.58 3.31 -12.31
N VAL A 185 -2.11 4.26 -13.08
CA VAL A 185 -1.42 4.67 -14.31
C VAL A 185 -0.20 5.46 -13.88
N ARG A 186 0.91 4.76 -13.63
CA ARG A 186 2.23 5.37 -13.70
C ARG A 186 2.38 5.82 -15.14
N ALA A 187 2.02 7.06 -15.44
CA ALA A 187 2.32 7.69 -16.71
C ALA A 187 3.85 7.74 -16.83
N SER A 188 4.43 6.68 -17.38
CA SER A 188 5.83 6.64 -17.75
C SER A 188 5.99 7.59 -18.94
N PRO A 189 6.84 8.63 -18.89
CA PRO A 189 6.94 9.62 -19.97
C PRO A 189 7.53 9.09 -21.28
N ARG A 190 7.74 7.77 -21.43
CA ARG A 190 8.53 7.20 -22.52
C ARG A 190 7.69 6.45 -23.55
N THR A 191 6.69 7.10 -24.15
CA THR A 191 6.22 6.68 -25.48
C THR A 191 5.62 7.86 -26.25
N MET A 192 6.44 8.87 -26.55
CA MET A 192 6.22 9.71 -27.74
C MET A 192 7.30 9.34 -28.75
N SER A 193 7.04 8.28 -29.50
CA SER A 193 7.75 7.99 -30.74
C SER A 193 6.69 7.60 -31.75
N THR A 194 6.28 8.60 -32.52
CA THR A 194 5.47 8.47 -33.72
C THR A 194 6.18 7.52 -34.68
N ARG A 195 5.70 6.27 -34.74
CA ARG A 195 6.09 5.32 -35.77
C ARG A 195 5.31 5.64 -37.04
N SER A 196 5.99 6.30 -37.98
CA SER A 196 5.58 6.38 -39.38
C SER A 196 5.58 4.98 -39.99
N SER A 197 4.46 4.60 -40.61
CA SER A 197 4.31 3.39 -41.40
C SER A 197 5.25 3.38 -42.62
N ALA A 198 5.84 2.22 -42.92
CA ALA A 198 6.00 1.75 -44.29
C ALA A 198 6.28 0.23 -44.31
N ASN A 199 5.38 -0.49 -44.97
CA ASN A 199 5.59 -1.83 -45.53
C ASN A 199 6.95 -1.95 -46.21
N GLN A 200 7.63 -3.11 -46.09
CA GLN A 200 7.87 -3.99 -47.26
C GLN A 200 8.11 -5.43 -46.79
N SER A 201 7.34 -6.32 -47.40
CA SER A 201 7.42 -7.77 -47.30
C SER A 201 8.43 -8.30 -48.32
N PHE A 202 9.34 -9.18 -47.90
CA PHE A 202 9.94 -10.17 -48.81
C PHE A 202 9.99 -11.54 -48.13
N ARG A 203 9.14 -12.43 -48.63
CA ARG A 203 9.23 -13.88 -48.43
C ARG A 203 10.28 -14.47 -49.38
N LYS A 204 10.74 -15.67 -48.99
CA LYS A 204 11.31 -16.79 -49.77
C LYS A 204 12.84 -16.81 -49.86
N VAL A 205 13.54 -17.96 -49.88
CA VAL A 205 13.24 -19.41 -49.74
C VAL A 205 14.59 -20.10 -49.52
N VAL A 206 14.62 -21.19 -48.77
CA VAL A 206 15.77 -22.09 -48.57
C VAL A 206 16.17 -22.78 -49.89
N LYS A 207 17.47 -22.87 -50.19
CA LYS A 207 18.02 -23.91 -51.08
C LYS A 207 19.37 -24.42 -50.56
N ASN A 208 19.37 -25.73 -50.30
CA ASN A 208 20.50 -26.62 -50.08
C ASN A 208 21.45 -26.63 -51.30
N THR A 209 22.77 -26.65 -51.07
CA THR A 209 23.72 -27.36 -51.95
C THR A 209 24.97 -27.77 -51.19
N SER A 210 25.21 -29.08 -51.22
CA SER A 210 26.41 -29.83 -50.84
C SER A 210 27.63 -29.46 -51.70
N GLY A 211 28.87 -29.67 -51.19
CA GLY A 211 30.03 -29.91 -52.07
C GLY A 211 31.43 -29.52 -51.57
N LYS A 212 32.13 -30.51 -51.00
CA LYS A 212 33.55 -30.92 -51.22
C LYS A 212 34.71 -29.90 -51.31
N THR A 213 35.66 -30.10 -50.37
CA THR A 213 37.14 -30.21 -50.51
C THR A 213 37.93 -29.25 -51.41
N ARG A 214 38.94 -28.61 -50.82
CA ARG A 214 40.35 -28.96 -51.04
C ARG A 214 41.18 -28.66 -49.80
#